data_AF-A0A2E0F595-F1
#
_entry.id   AF-A0A2E0F595-F1
#
_cell.length_a   1.000
_cell.length_b   1.000
_cell.length_c   1.000
_cell.angle_alpha   90.00
_cell.angle_beta   90.00
_cell.angle_gamma   90.00
#
_symmetry.space_group_name_H-M   'P 1'
#
loop_
_entity.id
_entity.type
_entity.pdbx_description
1 polymer ?
#
loop_
_entity_poly.entity_id
_entity_poly.type
_entity_poly.pdbx_seq_one_letter_code
_entity_poly.pdbx_strand_id
1 'polypeptide(L)' 'MHTYECDKCGMSVNATCGKCDTPLVNDHLVLDDGSSVQISKCPSCLGKIKSPQCCGEDMVCEV' A
#
# COMPACT_ATOMS: atom_id res chain seq x y z
N MET A 1 1.66 -12.41 -5.17
CA MET A 1 0.86 -11.82 -4.09
C MET A 1 0.81 -10.33 -4.38
N HIS A 2 -0.37 -9.81 -4.73
CA HIS A 2 -0.51 -8.39 -5.07
C HIS A 2 -0.42 -7.55 -3.80
N THR A 3 0.23 -6.39 -3.89
CA THR A 3 0.33 -5.46 -2.76
C THR A 3 -0.99 -4.73 -2.54
N TYR A 4 -1.76 -4.53 -3.60
CA TYR A 4 -3.09 -3.91 -3.59
C TYR A 4 -3.98 -4.52 -4.67
N GLU A 5 -5.29 -4.58 -4.43
CA GLU A 5 -6.30 -4.95 -5.41
C GLU A 5 -7.50 -3.99 -5.34
N CYS A 6 -8.13 -3.72 -6.49
CA CYS A 6 -9.32 -2.89 -6.58
C CYS A 6 -10.55 -3.77 -6.74
N ASP A 7 -11.43 -3.79 -5.75
CA ASP A 7 -12.66 -4.59 -5.76
C ASP A 7 -13.62 -4.25 -6.91
N LYS A 8 -13.56 -3.02 -7.45
CA LYS A 8 -14.48 -2.56 -8.50
C LYS A 8 -14.13 -3.08 -9.89
N CYS A 9 -12.85 -3.13 -10.22
CA CYS A 9 -12.39 -3.45 -11.58
C CYS A 9 -11.41 -4.62 -11.64
N GLY A 10 -11.02 -5.19 -10.50
CA GLY A 10 -10.05 -6.29 -10.41
C GLY A 10 -8.63 -5.85 -10.75
N MET A 11 -8.35 -4.54 -10.83
CA MET A 11 -6.99 -4.05 -11.06
C MET A 11 -6.14 -4.34 -9.84
N SER A 12 -5.03 -5.04 -10.03
CA SER A 12 -4.09 -5.37 -8.97
C SER A 12 -2.73 -4.71 -9.23
N VAL A 13 -2.04 -4.35 -8.15
CA VAL A 13 -0.75 -3.63 -8.20
C VAL A 13 0.28 -4.35 -7.34
N ASN A 14 1.47 -4.56 -7.90
CA ASN A 14 2.65 -5.00 -7.16
C ASN A 14 3.60 -3.81 -6.99
N ALA A 15 3.82 -3.37 -5.75
CA ALA A 15 4.64 -2.20 -5.45
C ALA A 15 6.04 -2.61 -4.98
N THR A 16 7.07 -2.05 -5.63
CA THR A 16 8.49 -2.25 -5.30
C THR A 16 9.14 -0.89 -5.06
N CYS A 17 10.03 -0.79 -4.07
CA CYS A 17 10.79 0.43 -3.83
C CYS A 17 11.80 0.67 -4.95
N GLY A 18 11.62 1.72 -5.76
CA GLY A 18 12.56 2.02 -6.85
C GLY A 18 13.97 2.46 -6.43
N LYS A 19 14.23 2.63 -5.12
CA LYS A 19 15.57 2.97 -4.61
C LYS A 19 16.43 1.75 -4.28
N CYS A 20 15.81 0.71 -3.75
CA CYS A 20 16.53 -0.49 -3.29
C CYS A 20 16.00 -1.79 -3.91
N ASP A 21 15.07 -1.68 -4.86
CA ASP A 21 14.45 -2.78 -5.60
C ASP A 21 13.82 -3.86 -4.71
N THR A 22 13.47 -3.52 -3.47
CA THR A 22 12.80 -4.43 -2.53
C THR A 22 11.28 -4.30 -2.61
N PRO A 23 10.53 -5.41 -2.58
CA PRO A 23 9.08 -5.37 -2.55
C PRO A 23 8.61 -4.66 -1.28
N LEU A 24 7.63 -3.78 -1.42
CA LEU A 24 7.05 -3.10 -0.28
C LEU A 24 6.15 -4.07 0.49
N VAL A 25 6.11 -3.91 1.82
CA VAL A 25 5.30 -4.73 2.72
C VAL A 25 4.11 -3.92 3.22
N ASN A 26 2.96 -4.56 3.41
CA ASN A 26 1.78 -3.91 3.95
C ASN A 26 1.93 -3.59 5.43
N ASP A 27 1.46 -2.42 5.83
CA ASP A 27 1.52 -1.89 7.18
C ASP A 27 0.35 -0.90 7.39
N HIS A 28 0.09 -0.47 8.62
CA HIS A 28 -0.95 0.49 8.94
C HIS A 28 -0.35 1.64 9.75
N LEU A 29 -0.55 2.86 9.28
CA LEU A 29 -0.16 4.06 10.00
C LEU A 29 -1.32 4.55 10.84
N VAL A 30 -1.17 4.50 12.16
CA VAL A 30 -2.09 5.17 13.10
C VAL A 30 -1.77 6.66 13.10
N LEU A 31 -2.78 7.47 12.84
CA LEU A 31 -2.73 8.93 12.89
C LEU A 31 -3.03 9.43 14.31
N ASP A 32 -2.67 10.67 14.60
CA ASP A 32 -2.88 11.28 15.92
C ASP A 32 -4.36 11.39 16.32
N ASP A 33 -5.28 11.39 15.35
CA ASP A 33 -6.73 11.37 15.60
C ASP A 33 -7.28 9.98 15.99
N GLY A 34 -6.42 8.96 15.97
CA GLY A 34 -6.77 7.57 16.26
C GLY A 34 -7.26 6.80 15.04
N SER A 35 -7.43 7.44 13.89
CA SER A 35 -7.70 6.74 12.63
C SER A 35 -6.47 5.99 12.12
N SER A 36 -6.67 4.93 11.33
CA SER A 36 -5.58 4.16 10.73
C SER A 36 -5.68 4.20 9.22
N VAL A 37 -4.55 4.42 8.55
CA VAL A 37 -4.44 4.42 7.09
C VAL A 37 -3.58 3.25 6.67
N GLN A 38 -4.02 2.50 5.66
CA GLN A 38 -3.19 1.47 5.07
C GLN A 38 -2.03 2.11 4.31
N ILE A 39 -0.84 1.53 4.47
CA ILE A 39 0.37 1.98 3.79
C ILE A 39 1.18 0.77 3.33
N SER A 40 2.02 0.96 2.31
CA SER A 40 3.14 0.05 2.09
C SER A 40 4.43 0.67 2.59
N LYS A 41 5.13 -0.09 3.41
CA LYS A 41 6.42 0.28 3.98
C LYS A 41 7.53 -0.45 3.26
N CYS A 42 8.62 0.24 3.00
CA CYS A 42 9.85 -0.38 2.54
C CYS A 42 10.55 -1.06 3.74
N PRO A 43 10.92 -2.36 3.67
CA PRO A 43 11.59 -3.01 4.79
C PRO A 43 13.05 -2.59 4.92
N SER A 44 13.69 -2.27 3.79
CA SER A 44 15.10 -1.86 3.73
C SER A 44 15.32 -0.36 3.97
N CYS A 45 14.26 0.44 3.84
CA CYS A 45 14.32 1.89 3.88
C CYS A 45 13.09 2.41 4.63
N LEU A 46 13.20 3.45 5.45
CA LEU A 46 12.07 3.97 6.23
C LEU A 46 10.97 4.66 5.38
N GLY A 47 10.99 4.46 4.05
CA GLY A 47 10.00 4.97 3.12
C GLY A 47 8.65 4.29 3.32
N LYS A 48 7.58 5.09 3.21
CA LYS A 48 6.19 4.67 3.33
C LYS A 48 5.41 5.32 2.20
N ILE A 49 4.53 4.58 1.55
CA ILE A 49 3.57 5.11 0.58
C ILE A 49 2.16 4.80 1.05
N LYS A 50 1.24 5.73 0.85
CA LYS A 50 -0.20 5.46 1.00
C LYS A 50 -0.67 4.58 -0.15
N SER A 51 -1.69 3.77 0.08
CA SER A 51 -2.37 2.98 -0.94
C SER A 51 -2.70 3.84 -2.18
N PRO A 52 -2.47 3.33 -3.40
CA PRO A 52 -2.87 4.02 -4.61
C PRO A 52 -4.40 4.08 -4.71
N GLN A 53 -4.92 5.06 -5.44
CA GLN A 53 -6.35 5.15 -5.73
C GLN A 53 -6.69 4.53 -7.09
N CYS A 54 -7.74 3.72 -7.13
CA CYS A 54 -8.34 3.17 -8.34
C CYS A 54 -9.87 3.33 -8.27
N CYS A 55 -10.52 3.65 -9.39
CA CYS A 55 -11.98 3.88 -9.45
C CYS A 55 -12.52 4.94 -8.46
N GLY A 56 -11.66 5.89 -8.04
CA GLY A 56 -12.01 6.95 -7.09
C GLY A 56 -11.92 6.54 -5.62
N GLU A 57 -11.45 5.33 -5.33
CA GLU A 57 -11.31 4.79 -3.97
C GLU A 57 -9.88 4.32 -3.72
N ASP A 58 -9.48 4.33 -2.46
CA ASP A 58 -8.18 3.80 -2.02
C ASP A 58 -8.21 2.28 -2.23
N MET A 59 -7.22 1.75 -2.94
CA MET A 59 -7.11 0.30 -3.10
C MET A 59 -6.77 -0.32 -1.76
N VAL A 60 -7.36 -1.48 -1.48
CA VAL A 60 -7.08 -2.25 -0.26
C VAL A 60 -6.15 -3.41 -0.59
N CYS A 61 -5.24 -3.72 0.32
CA CYS A 61 -4.51 -4.98 0.24
C CYS A 61 -5.44 -6.13 0.65
N GLU A 62 -5.52 -7.15 -0.21
CA GLU A 62 -6.09 -8.44 0.15
C GLU A 62 -5.10 -9.14 1.10
N VAL A 63 -5.59 -9.54 2.29
CA VAL A 63 -4.77 -10.11 3.38
C VAL A 63 -4.59 -11.61 3.20
#